data_AF-A0A7U2CRV6-F1
#
_entry.id   AF-A0A7U2CRV6-F1
#
_cell.length_a   1.000
_cell.length_b   1.000
_cell.length_c   1.000
_cell.angle_alpha   90.00
_cell.angle_beta   90.00
_cell.angle_gamma   90.00
#
_symmetry.space_group_name_H-M   'P 1'
#
loop_
_entity.id
_entity.type
_entity.pdbx_description
1 polymer ?
#
loop_
_entity_poly.entity_id
_entity_poly.type
_entity_poly.pdbx_seq_one_letter_code
_entity_poly.pdbx_strand_id
1 'polypeptide(L)'
;MQIEKRIIFNKVTGTVLNGCLEERYDSGLTEKMINDLRPKEIDYIDLEYGSTVLDNVEEYHVDINTKEIVIDKYKKYTETEDEKLKREKQELENQLLLSENKNLGGIL
;
A
#
# COMPACT_ATOMS: atom_id res chain seq x y z
N MET A 1 11.43 -24.53 8.43
CA MET A 1 10.60 -23.47 7.82
C MET A 1 10.67 -22.27 8.76
N GLN A 2 11.24 -21.16 8.32
CA GLN A 2 11.20 -19.91 9.08
C GLN A 2 9.97 -19.14 8.62
N ILE A 3 9.08 -18.83 9.57
CA ILE A 3 7.86 -18.07 9.32
C ILE A 3 8.19 -16.62 9.69
N GLU A 4 8.00 -15.71 8.75
CA GLU A 4 8.22 -14.28 8.99
C GLU A 4 6.95 -13.61 9.51
N LYS A 5 5.80 -13.95 8.93
CA LYS A 5 4.54 -13.29 9.26
C LYS A 5 3.36 -14.26 9.17
N ARG A 6 2.45 -14.18 10.13
CA ARG A 6 1.16 -14.88 10.10
C ARG A 6 0.04 -13.89 9.85
N ILE A 7 -0.72 -14.11 8.80
CA ILE A 7 -1.94 -13.38 8.49
C ILE A 7 -3.09 -14.15 9.11
N ILE A 8 -3.84 -13.51 9.99
CA ILE A 8 -5.04 -14.03 10.61
C ILE A 8 -6.22 -13.34 9.94
N PHE A 9 -7.19 -14.11 9.49
CA PHE A 9 -8.35 -13.58 8.78
C PHE A 9 -9.64 -14.28 9.20
N ASN A 10 -10.74 -13.60 8.94
CA ASN A 10 -12.08 -14.14 9.13
C ASN A 10 -12.34 -15.24 8.11
N LYS A 11 -12.56 -16.47 8.57
CA LYS A 11 -12.76 -17.64 7.71
C LYS A 11 -13.99 -17.53 6.81
N VAL A 12 -14.98 -16.72 7.20
CA VAL A 12 -16.26 -16.59 6.49
C VAL A 12 -16.24 -15.46 5.48
N THR A 13 -15.48 -14.40 5.74
CA THR A 13 -15.51 -13.18 4.91
C THR A 13 -14.19 -12.82 4.27
N GLY A 14 -13.09 -13.47 4.66
CA GLY A 14 -11.76 -13.21 4.12
C GLY A 14 -11.09 -11.95 4.70
N THR A 15 -11.79 -11.23 5.58
CA THR A 15 -11.30 -9.99 6.18
C THR A 15 -10.08 -10.24 7.06
N VAL A 16 -8.98 -9.54 6.78
CA VAL A 16 -7.76 -9.64 7.57
C VAL A 16 -7.95 -8.96 8.93
N LEU A 17 -7.58 -9.66 9.99
CA LEU A 17 -7.77 -9.24 11.39
C LEU A 17 -6.49 -8.74 12.04
N ASN A 18 -5.32 -8.86 11.38
CA ASN A 18 -4.06 -8.34 11.89
C ASN A 18 -4.18 -6.83 12.19
N GLY A 19 -3.89 -6.44 13.43
CA GLY A 19 -3.95 -5.03 13.85
C GLY A 19 -5.37 -4.50 14.09
N CYS A 20 -6.41 -5.30 13.87
CA CYS A 20 -7.80 -4.89 14.10
C CYS A 20 -8.31 -5.17 15.53
N LEU A 21 -7.41 -5.56 16.44
CA LEU A 21 -7.73 -5.88 17.84
C LEU A 21 -7.84 -4.64 18.74
N GLU A 22 -7.59 -3.43 18.23
CA GLU A 22 -7.85 -2.23 19.01
C GLU A 22 -9.35 -2.10 19.28
N GLU A 23 -9.71 -1.94 20.55
CA GLU A 23 -11.10 -1.92 20.99
C GLU A 23 -11.79 -0.63 20.53
N ARG A 24 -12.30 -0.64 19.29
CA ARG A 24 -13.25 0.39 18.84
C ARG A 24 -14.61 0.12 19.50
N TYR A 25 -14.82 0.79 20.64
CA TYR A 25 -16.10 0.90 21.34
C TYR A 25 -17.02 1.99 20.74
N ASP A 26 -16.75 2.43 19.52
CA ASP A 26 -17.52 3.49 18.89
C ASP A 26 -18.85 2.95 18.36
N SER A 27 -19.95 3.63 18.67
CA SER A 27 -21.34 3.22 18.36
C SER A 27 -21.68 3.25 16.86
N GLY A 28 -20.72 3.66 16.02
CA GLY A 28 -20.84 3.70 14.56
C GLY A 28 -20.60 2.37 13.83
N LEU A 29 -20.26 1.28 14.54
CA LEU A 29 -20.07 -0.03 13.93
C LEU A 29 -21.42 -0.72 13.69
N THR A 30 -21.69 -1.06 12.43
CA THR A 30 -22.86 -1.90 12.09
C THR A 30 -22.63 -3.35 12.55
N GLU A 31 -23.70 -4.10 12.83
CA GLU A 31 -23.62 -5.53 13.19
C GLU A 31 -22.80 -6.36 12.19
N LYS A 32 -22.84 -6.00 10.90
CA LYS A 32 -22.03 -6.64 9.87
C LYS A 32 -20.53 -6.43 10.12
N MET A 33 -20.13 -5.18 10.37
CA MET A 33 -18.73 -4.85 10.68
C MET A 33 -18.24 -5.53 11.96
N ILE A 34 -19.11 -5.66 12.96
CA ILE A 34 -18.77 -6.38 14.20
C ILE A 34 -18.52 -7.86 13.91
N ASN A 35 -19.39 -8.50 13.13
CA ASN A 35 -19.21 -9.91 12.75
C ASN A 35 -17.97 -10.13 11.86
N ASP A 36 -17.64 -9.16 11.02
CA ASP A 36 -16.43 -9.19 10.20
C ASP A 36 -15.15 -9.11 11.06
N LEU A 37 -15.14 -8.24 12.07
CA LEU A 37 -13.99 -7.99 12.94
C LEU A 37 -13.85 -8.96 14.11
N ARG A 38 -14.96 -9.57 14.55
CA ARG A 38 -15.03 -10.54 15.65
C ARG A 38 -15.75 -11.81 15.19
N PRO A 39 -15.19 -12.54 14.22
CA PRO A 39 -15.81 -13.78 13.78
C PRO A 39 -15.78 -14.86 14.85
N LYS A 40 -16.72 -15.80 14.74
CA LYS A 40 -16.73 -17.04 15.53
C LYS A 40 -15.61 -18.00 15.11
N GLU A 41 -15.19 -17.93 13.85
CA GLU A 41 -14.14 -18.77 13.27
C GLU A 41 -13.09 -17.91 12.57
N ILE A 42 -11.83 -18.15 12.92
CA ILE A 42 -10.66 -17.53 12.29
C ILE A 42 -9.85 -18.61 11.58
N ASP A 43 -9.14 -18.22 10.53
CA ASP A 43 -8.13 -19.04 9.87
C ASP A 43 -6.85 -18.21 9.67
N TYR A 44 -5.76 -18.86 9.28
CA TYR A 44 -4.48 -18.19 9.11
C TYR A 44 -3.69 -18.67 7.89
N ILE A 45 -2.89 -17.76 7.34
CA ILE A 45 -1.89 -18.02 6.31
C ILE A 45 -0.53 -17.65 6.88
N ASP A 46 0.40 -18.60 6.84
CA ASP A 46 1.79 -18.37 7.20
C ASP A 46 2.57 -17.95 5.95
N LEU A 47 3.18 -16.77 6.01
CA LEU A 47 4.12 -16.30 5.01
C LEU A 47 5.53 -16.78 5.37
N GLU A 48 6.17 -17.38 4.38
CA GLU A 48 7.57 -17.80 4.47
C GLU A 48 8.50 -16.60 4.58
N TYR A 49 9.64 -16.82 5.22
CA TYR A 49 10.69 -15.82 5.37
C TYR A 49 11.24 -15.36 4.02
N GLY A 50 11.25 -14.04 3.81
CA GLY A 50 11.62 -13.39 2.55
C GLY A 50 10.45 -13.16 1.60
N SER A 51 9.21 -13.37 2.03
CA SER A 51 8.03 -13.12 1.20
C SER A 51 7.79 -11.62 0.98
N THR A 52 7.89 -11.17 -0.27
CA THR A 52 7.69 -9.77 -0.69
C THR A 52 6.25 -9.46 -1.12
N VAL A 53 5.34 -10.42 -0.99
CA VAL A 53 3.94 -10.35 -1.47
C VAL A 53 3.20 -9.14 -0.92
N LEU A 54 3.55 -8.68 0.29
CA LEU A 54 2.88 -7.59 0.99
C LEU A 54 3.68 -6.27 1.06
N ASP A 55 4.89 -6.18 0.49
CA ASP A 55 5.77 -5.01 0.69
C ASP A 55 5.16 -3.70 0.18
N ASN A 56 4.55 -3.78 -1.00
CA ASN A 56 3.96 -2.65 -1.72
C ASN A 56 2.44 -2.63 -1.64
N VAL A 57 1.87 -3.31 -0.64
CA VAL A 57 0.43 -3.44 -0.48
C VAL A 57 -0.07 -2.47 0.60
N GLU A 58 -1.16 -1.77 0.30
CA GLU A 58 -1.86 -0.89 1.23
C GLU A 58 -3.07 -1.61 1.83
N GLU A 59 -3.86 -2.29 1.00
CA GLU A 59 -5.06 -3.02 1.41
C GLU A 59 -5.14 -4.37 0.70
N TYR A 60 -5.49 -5.42 1.45
CA TYR A 60 -5.62 -6.78 0.95
C TYR A 60 -6.62 -7.58 1.81
N HIS A 61 -7.23 -8.59 1.20
CA HIS A 61 -8.05 -9.60 1.86
C HIS A 61 -7.58 -11.01 1.47
N VAL A 62 -8.17 -12.02 2.10
CA VAL A 62 -7.92 -13.43 1.77
C VAL A 62 -9.14 -13.99 1.07
N ASP A 63 -8.97 -14.59 -0.11
CA ASP A 63 -10.06 -15.31 -0.76
C ASP A 63 -10.34 -16.61 0.01
N ILE A 64 -11.59 -16.82 0.42
CA ILE A 64 -11.97 -17.96 1.26
C ILE A 64 -11.96 -19.28 0.48
N ASN A 65 -12.21 -19.23 -0.83
CA ASN A 65 -12.31 -20.41 -1.67
C ASN A 65 -10.93 -20.93 -2.04
N THR A 66 -10.00 -20.04 -2.40
CA THR A 66 -8.64 -20.41 -2.79
C THR A 66 -7.64 -20.36 -1.65
N LYS A 67 -7.98 -19.69 -0.53
CA LYS A 67 -7.06 -19.37 0.58
C LYS A 67 -5.81 -18.61 0.12
N GLU A 68 -5.96 -17.80 -0.92
CA GLU A 68 -4.90 -16.97 -1.46
C GLU A 68 -5.09 -15.51 -1.03
N ILE A 69 -3.99 -14.78 -0.93
CA ILE A 69 -4.01 -13.36 -0.58
C ILE A 69 -4.38 -12.57 -1.85
N VAL A 70 -5.49 -11.85 -1.80
CA VAL A 70 -5.95 -10.97 -2.86
C VAL A 70 -5.64 -9.53 -2.48
N ILE A 71 -4.92 -8.84 -3.36
CA ILE A 71 -4.50 -7.45 -3.14
C ILE A 71 -5.56 -6.53 -3.75
N ASP A 72 -6.29 -5.80 -2.92
CA ASP A 72 -7.26 -4.79 -3.36
C ASP A 72 -6.57 -3.51 -3.79
N LYS A 73 -5.54 -3.09 -3.04
CA LYS A 73 -4.88 -1.81 -3.24
C LYS A 73 -3.38 -1.90 -3.01
N TYR A 74 -2.63 -1.61 -4.06
CA TYR A 74 -1.21 -1.36 -3.97
C TYR A 74 -0.97 0.07 -3.46
N LYS A 75 0.12 0.26 -2.70
CA LYS A 75 0.60 1.60 -2.34
C LYS A 75 0.77 2.40 -3.62
N LYS A 76 0.02 3.50 -3.73
CA LYS A 76 0.18 4.44 -4.84
C LYS A 76 1.60 4.97 -4.79
N TYR A 77 2.34 4.86 -5.89
CA TYR A 77 3.61 5.56 -6.05
C TYR A 77 3.34 7.05 -5.88
N THR A 78 3.67 7.59 -4.72
CA THR A 78 3.66 9.03 -4.49
C THR A 78 5.06 9.49 -4.89
N GLU A 79 5.13 10.24 -6.01
CA GLU A 79 6.35 10.97 -6.38
C GLU A 79 6.81 11.73 -5.13
N THR A 80 8.00 11.40 -4.63
CA THR A 80 8.52 12.06 -3.43
C THR A 80 8.75 13.55 -3.74
N GLU A 81 8.66 14.43 -2.73
CA GLU A 81 8.99 15.85 -2.94
C GLU A 81 10.37 16.04 -3.59
N ASP A 82 11.31 15.13 -3.33
CA ASP A 82 12.65 15.13 -3.92
C ASP A 82 12.65 14.87 -5.44
N GLU A 83 11.81 13.96 -5.93
CA GLU A 83 11.64 13.71 -7.37
C GLU A 83 10.95 14.88 -8.08
N LYS A 84 9.96 15.49 -7.43
CA LYS A 84 9.33 16.72 -7.93
C LYS A 84 10.33 17.87 -7.99
N LEU A 85 11.15 18.03 -6.95
CA LEU A 85 12.18 19.06 -6.87
C LEU A 85 13.28 18.86 -7.93
N LYS A 86 13.64 17.61 -8.25
CA LYS A 86 14.57 17.28 -9.35
C LYS A 86 13.98 17.64 -10.71
N ARG A 87 12.70 17.35 -10.94
CA ARG A 87 12.02 17.73 -12.19
C ARG A 87 11.97 19.25 -12.35
N GLU A 88 11.59 19.97 -11.30
CA GLU A 88 11.56 21.45 -11.31
C GLU A 88 12.94 22.07 -11.52
N LYS A 89 14.00 21.54 -10.88
CA LYS A 89 15.39 21.98 -11.13
C LYS A 89 15.80 21.76 -12.58
N GLN A 90 15.50 20.60 -13.14
CA GLN A 90 15.86 20.27 -14.52
C GLN A 90 15.11 21.16 -15.54
N GLU A 91 13.85 21.50 -15.27
CA GLU A 91 13.11 22.46 -16.10
C GLU A 91 13.66 23.87 -15.98
N LEU A 92 14.03 24.32 -14.77
CA LEU A 92 14.68 25.61 -14.54
C LEU A 92 16.04 25.70 -15.23
N GLU A 93 16.88 24.66 -15.14
CA GLU A 93 18.16 24.58 -15.84
C GLU A 93 17.98 24.63 -17.35
N ASN A 94 17.00 23.90 -17.91
CA ASN A 94 16.68 23.97 -19.34
C ASN A 94 16.20 25.36 -19.77
N GLN A 95 15.39 26.04 -18.96
CA GLN A 95 14.93 27.40 -19.26
C GLN A 95 16.09 28.41 -19.22
N LEU A 96 17.00 28.28 -18.23
CA LEU A 96 18.21 29.10 -18.14
C LEU A 96 19.10 28.86 -19.36
N LEU A 97 19.35 27.60 -19.74
CA LEU A 97 20.14 27.24 -20.91
C LEU A 97 19.56 27.81 -22.22
N LEU A 98 18.23 27.78 -22.35
CA LEU A 98 17.51 28.38 -23.49
C LEU A 98 17.61 29.91 -23.49
N SER A 99 17.56 30.54 -22.31
CA SER A 99 17.69 31.99 -22.17
C SER A 99 19.13 32.48 -22.42
N GLU A 100 20.13 31.71 -21.99
CA GLU A 100 21.54 31.98 -22.25
C GLU A 100 21.86 31.77 -23.72
N ASN A 101 21.35 30.72 -24.37
CA ASN A 101 21.50 30.55 -25.82
C ASN A 101 20.84 31.69 -26.62
N LYS A 102 19.69 32.22 -26.16
CA LYS A 102 19.06 33.40 -26.78
C LYS A 102 19.87 34.69 -26.56
N ASN A 103 20.53 34.83 -25.40
CA ASN A 103 21.35 36.00 -25.07
C ASN A 103 22.78 35.95 -25.64
N LEU A 104 23.35 34.76 -25.86
CA LEU A 104 24.73 34.55 -26.35
C LEU A 104 24.80 34.25 -27.86
N GLY A 105 23.68 33.95 -28.52
CA GLY A 105 23.69 33.19 -29.77
C GLY A 105 22.85 33.71 -30.94
N GLY A 106 22.45 34.98 -30.95
CA GLY A 106 22.19 35.72 -32.20
C GLY A 106 23.49 36.07 -32.94
N ILE A 107 24.47 35.17 -32.95
CA ILE A 107 25.74 35.30 -33.67
C ILE A 107 25.98 34.00 -34.44
N LEU A 108 25.25 33.86 -35.55
CA LEU A 108 25.82 33.67 -36.88
C LEU A 108 24.76 34.02 -37.94
#